data_AF-A0A9E0LAF0-F1
#
_entry.id   AF-A0A9E0LAF0-F1
#
_cell.length_a   1.000
_cell.length_b   1.000
_cell.length_c   1.000
_cell.angle_alpha   90.00
_cell.angle_beta   90.00
_cell.angle_gamma   90.00
#
_symmetry.space_group_name_H-M   'P 1'
#
loop_
_entity.id
_entity.type
_entity.pdbx_description
1 polymer ?
#
loop_
_entity_poly.entity_id
_entity_poly.type
_entity_poly.pdbx_seq_one_letter_code
_entity_poly.pdbx_strand_id
1 'polypeptide(L)'
;MKKLLAYSALGLMVLGITSPVLAQSTSTTTSSSSMLTCMQSAVEKRETSIISAVDTFHGSISKIHNVRKTALVDAWKIEDKVSRNEARKTAWTTYRTDAKSAHSTMKSSRQSAWSTFKTDRISCGAPITDTTAMDVVGTTL
;
A
#
# COMPACT_ATOMS: atom_id res chain seq x y z
N MET A 1 26.07 -0.64 -39.07
CA MET A 1 26.08 -1.20 -40.44
C MET A 1 25.30 -2.51 -40.43
N LYS A 2 24.52 -2.76 -41.51
CA LYS A 2 23.71 -3.97 -41.86
C LYS A 2 22.31 -4.00 -41.20
N LYS A 3 21.30 -3.40 -41.86
CA LYS A 3 20.40 -3.93 -42.94
C LYS A 3 19.38 -4.92 -42.36
N LEU A 4 18.12 -4.48 -42.21
CA LEU A 4 16.97 -4.72 -43.11
C LEU A 4 16.55 -6.19 -43.13
N LEU A 5 15.28 -6.47 -42.84
CA LEU A 5 14.37 -7.26 -43.69
C LEU A 5 12.93 -7.16 -43.14
N ALA A 6 12.08 -6.52 -43.93
CA ALA A 6 10.63 -6.61 -43.83
C ALA A 6 10.17 -7.93 -44.47
N TYR A 7 9.16 -8.58 -43.90
CA TYR A 7 8.36 -9.58 -44.59
C TYR A 7 6.88 -9.35 -44.29
N SER A 8 6.17 -8.99 -45.37
CA SER A 8 4.72 -9.03 -45.52
C SER A 8 4.30 -10.46 -45.83
N ALA A 9 3.22 -10.94 -45.22
CA ALA A 9 2.37 -11.98 -45.81
C ALA A 9 0.97 -11.98 -45.19
N LEU A 10 0.01 -11.61 -46.03
CA LEU A 10 -1.41 -11.96 -45.97
C LEU A 10 -1.57 -13.46 -45.71
N GLY A 11 -2.41 -13.84 -44.74
CA GLY A 11 -2.77 -15.23 -44.47
C GLY A 11 -4.18 -15.32 -43.92
N LEU A 12 -5.15 -15.49 -44.82
CA LEU A 12 -6.57 -15.71 -44.55
C LEU A 12 -6.81 -17.23 -44.62
N MET A 13 -7.08 -17.92 -43.49
CA MET A 13 -7.83 -19.18 -43.51
C MET A 13 -8.41 -19.55 -42.14
N VAL A 14 -9.72 -19.81 -42.22
CA VAL A 14 -10.69 -20.23 -41.20
C VAL A 14 -10.39 -21.64 -40.68
N LEU A 15 -10.70 -21.94 -39.42
CA LEU A 15 -11.35 -23.20 -38.98
C LEU A 15 -11.82 -23.07 -37.52
N GLY A 16 -13.12 -23.22 -37.32
CA GLY A 16 -13.82 -22.99 -36.06
C GLY A 16 -13.50 -24.02 -34.99
N ILE A 17 -13.32 -23.52 -33.77
CA ILE A 17 -13.31 -24.30 -32.55
C ILE A 17 -14.59 -23.91 -31.80
N THR A 18 -15.62 -24.74 -31.91
CA THR A 18 -16.82 -24.60 -31.07
C THR A 18 -16.47 -25.08 -29.66
N SER A 19 -15.85 -24.21 -28.86
CA SER A 19 -15.68 -24.48 -27.44
C SER A 19 -17.07 -24.50 -26.77
N PRO A 20 -17.38 -25.49 -25.93
CA PRO A 20 -18.58 -25.42 -25.09
C PRO A 20 -18.43 -24.23 -24.15
N VAL A 21 -19.21 -23.18 -24.41
CA VAL A 21 -19.45 -22.10 -23.45
C VAL A 21 -20.20 -22.76 -22.30
N LEU A 22 -19.49 -23.05 -21.21
CA LEU A 22 -20.11 -23.27 -19.91
C LEU A 22 -20.79 -21.96 -19.54
N ALA A 23 -22.11 -21.92 -19.68
CA ALA A 23 -22.94 -20.87 -19.12
C ALA A 23 -22.74 -20.86 -17.60
N GLN A 24 -21.84 -20.01 -17.13
CA GLN A 24 -21.69 -19.75 -15.72
C GLN A 24 -22.94 -18.98 -15.30
N SER A 25 -23.87 -19.67 -14.65
CA SER A 25 -25.02 -19.05 -14.00
C SER A 25 -24.50 -18.10 -12.93
N THR A 26 -24.21 -16.86 -13.30
CA THR A 26 -24.05 -15.75 -12.37
C THR A 26 -25.41 -15.54 -11.73
N SER A 27 -25.64 -16.18 -10.59
CA SER A 27 -26.68 -15.79 -9.65
C SER A 27 -26.47 -14.31 -9.34
N THR A 28 -27.23 -13.44 -9.98
CA THR A 28 -27.22 -12.00 -9.73
C THR A 28 -27.90 -11.77 -8.39
N THR A 29 -27.15 -11.89 -7.30
CA THR A 29 -27.65 -11.53 -5.98
C THR A 29 -27.76 -10.01 -5.95
N THR A 30 -28.95 -9.48 -6.21
CA THR A 30 -29.22 -8.04 -6.11
C THR A 30 -28.84 -7.57 -4.72
N SER A 31 -27.83 -6.71 -4.65
CA SER A 31 -27.37 -6.10 -3.40
C SER A 31 -28.51 -5.29 -2.78
N SER A 32 -28.85 -5.53 -1.51
CA SER A 32 -29.88 -4.74 -0.83
C SER A 32 -29.39 -3.31 -0.56
N SER A 33 -30.29 -2.34 -0.54
CA SER A 33 -29.93 -0.94 -0.19
C SER A 33 -29.27 -0.85 1.18
N SER A 34 -29.69 -1.69 2.15
CA SER A 34 -29.09 -1.73 3.49
C SER A 34 -27.65 -2.24 3.48
N MET A 35 -27.34 -3.25 2.65
CA MET A 35 -25.97 -3.74 2.47
C MET A 35 -25.08 -2.66 1.85
N LEU A 36 -25.58 -1.95 0.83
CA LEU A 36 -24.82 -0.87 0.17
C LEU A 36 -24.47 0.25 1.15
N THR A 37 -25.43 0.71 1.95
CA THR A 37 -25.18 1.74 2.98
C THR A 37 -24.21 1.23 4.06
N CYS A 38 -24.32 -0.04 4.49
CA CYS A 38 -23.37 -0.63 5.43
C CYS A 38 -21.94 -0.64 4.87
N MET A 39 -21.78 -1.04 3.60
CA MET A 39 -20.49 -1.07 2.93
C MET A 39 -19.89 0.32 2.73
N GLN A 40 -20.70 1.35 2.46
CA GLN A 40 -20.24 2.74 2.41
C GLN A 40 -19.59 3.15 3.72
N SER A 41 -20.27 2.89 4.85
CA SER A 41 -19.74 3.19 6.19
C SER A 41 -18.45 2.41 6.50
N ALA A 42 -18.37 1.14 6.07
CA ALA A 42 -17.16 0.33 6.24
C ALA A 42 -15.96 0.91 5.45
N VAL A 43 -16.21 1.35 4.21
CA VAL A 43 -15.18 2.00 3.37
C VAL A 43 -14.75 3.34 3.98
N GLU A 44 -15.69 4.18 4.40
CA GLU A 44 -15.40 5.48 5.01
C GLU A 44 -14.50 5.34 6.25
N LYS A 45 -14.81 4.37 7.12
CA LYS A 45 -13.96 4.05 8.29
C LYS A 45 -12.55 3.64 7.88
N ARG A 46 -12.41 2.76 6.89
CA ARG A 46 -11.10 2.30 6.39
C ARG A 46 -10.28 3.47 5.87
N GLU A 47 -10.85 4.26 4.97
CA GLU A 47 -10.15 5.39 4.35
C GLU A 47 -9.76 6.44 5.39
N THR A 48 -10.65 6.76 6.32
CA THR A 48 -10.35 7.68 7.44
C THR A 48 -9.17 7.18 8.28
N SER A 49 -9.14 5.88 8.57
CA SER A 49 -8.03 5.26 9.31
C SER A 49 -6.71 5.32 8.55
N ILE A 50 -6.73 5.04 7.23
CA ILE A 50 -5.54 5.11 6.38
C ILE A 50 -5.02 6.55 6.27
N ILE A 51 -5.90 7.54 6.08
CA ILE A 51 -5.54 8.96 6.05
C ILE A 51 -4.84 9.36 7.34
N SER A 52 -5.45 9.05 8.50
CA SER A 52 -4.86 9.34 9.81
C SER A 52 -3.50 8.67 10.02
N ALA A 53 -3.32 7.43 9.55
CA ALA A 53 -2.04 6.74 9.61
C ALA A 53 -0.96 7.43 8.74
N VAL A 54 -1.33 7.91 7.54
CA VAL A 54 -0.44 8.65 6.65
C VAL A 54 -0.04 10.00 7.26
N ASP A 55 -0.98 10.74 7.81
CA ASP A 55 -0.71 12.02 8.47
C ASP A 55 0.23 11.86 9.65
N THR A 56 0.00 10.84 10.47
CA THR A 56 0.87 10.49 11.61
C THR A 56 2.27 10.12 11.15
N PHE A 57 2.39 9.35 10.06
CA PHE A 57 3.67 8.99 9.48
C PHE A 57 4.43 10.22 8.98
N HIS A 58 3.79 11.10 8.20
CA HIS A 58 4.41 12.33 7.70
C HIS A 58 4.82 13.28 8.82
N GLY A 59 3.99 13.42 9.85
CA GLY A 59 4.33 14.19 11.05
C GLY A 59 5.58 13.63 11.76
N SER A 60 5.63 12.30 11.90
CA SER A 60 6.77 11.61 12.52
C SER A 60 8.07 11.80 11.72
N ILE A 61 8.02 11.57 10.40
CA ILE A 61 9.18 11.74 9.52
C ILE A 61 9.68 13.19 9.51
N SER A 62 8.77 14.17 9.46
CA SER A 62 9.13 15.60 9.53
C SER A 62 9.85 15.94 10.85
N LYS A 63 9.36 15.41 11.98
CA LYS A 63 10.02 15.56 13.28
C LYS A 63 11.41 14.92 13.29
N ILE A 64 11.53 13.69 12.79
CA ILE A 64 12.79 12.95 12.70
C ILE A 64 13.83 13.71 11.85
N HIS A 65 13.42 14.30 10.73
CA HIS A 65 14.31 15.13 9.92
C HIS A 65 14.77 16.39 10.65
N ASN A 66 13.89 17.06 11.39
CA ASN A 66 14.27 18.23 12.19
C ASN A 66 15.26 17.87 13.30
N VAL A 67 15.04 16.76 14.01
CA VAL A 67 15.99 16.27 15.03
C VAL A 67 17.35 15.96 14.41
N ARG A 68 17.38 15.23 13.29
CA ARG A 68 18.64 14.93 12.59
C ARG A 68 19.35 16.20 12.11
N LYS A 69 18.60 17.16 11.57
CA LYS A 69 19.15 18.46 11.13
C LYS A 69 19.87 19.16 12.29
N THR A 70 19.19 19.33 13.42
CA THR A 70 19.77 19.96 14.62
C THR A 70 21.01 19.21 15.08
N ALA A 71 20.94 17.89 15.24
CA ALA A 71 22.07 17.08 15.69
C ALA A 71 23.28 17.15 14.74
N LEU A 72 23.06 17.23 13.43
CA LEU A 72 24.14 17.39 12.46
C LEU A 72 24.77 18.78 12.51
N VAL A 73 23.96 19.84 12.65
CA VAL A 73 24.46 21.21 12.84
C VAL A 73 25.31 21.28 14.11
N ASP A 74 24.84 20.69 15.20
CA ASP A 74 25.58 20.67 16.47
C ASP A 74 26.87 19.87 16.37
N ALA A 75 26.87 18.74 15.66
CA ALA A 75 28.10 17.97 15.43
C ALA A 75 29.17 18.78 14.69
N TRP A 76 28.79 19.68 13.78
CA TRP A 76 29.74 20.54 13.06
C TRP A 76 30.33 21.68 13.89
N LYS A 77 29.78 21.94 15.08
CA LYS A 77 30.39 22.86 16.06
C LYS A 77 31.56 22.22 16.81
N ILE A 78 31.76 20.90 16.66
CA ILE A 78 32.85 20.16 17.32
C ILE A 78 34.13 20.27 16.47
N GLU A 79 35.17 20.87 17.05
CA GLU A 79 36.48 21.05 16.42
C GLU A 79 37.19 19.71 16.22
N ASP A 80 37.26 18.90 17.27
CA ASP A 80 37.89 17.59 17.21
C ASP A 80 37.20 16.69 16.18
N LYS A 81 38.01 16.14 15.28
CA LYS A 81 37.53 15.35 14.14
C LYS A 81 36.91 14.04 14.59
N VAL A 82 37.47 13.40 15.63
CA VAL A 82 37.00 12.10 16.11
C VAL A 82 35.63 12.28 16.75
N SER A 83 35.50 13.18 17.71
CA SER A 83 34.25 13.51 18.39
C SER A 83 33.16 14.00 17.44
N ARG A 84 33.51 14.82 16.42
CA ARG A 84 32.56 15.23 15.37
C ARG A 84 32.01 14.05 14.60
N ASN A 85 32.86 13.10 14.20
CA ASN A 85 32.44 11.94 13.43
C ASN A 85 31.55 11.00 14.26
N GLU A 86 31.85 10.83 15.55
CA GLU A 86 31.00 10.08 16.47
C GLU A 86 29.62 10.72 16.61
N ALA A 87 29.55 12.04 16.85
CA ALA A 87 28.28 12.76 16.95
C ALA A 87 27.42 12.61 15.68
N ARG A 88 28.05 12.71 14.49
CA ARG A 88 27.37 12.47 13.21
C ARG A 88 26.87 11.02 13.09
N LYS A 89 27.68 10.03 13.46
CA LYS A 89 27.29 8.61 13.44
C LYS A 89 26.09 8.35 14.36
N THR A 90 26.07 8.96 15.54
CA THR A 90 24.95 8.90 16.48
C THR A 90 23.69 9.50 15.86
N ALA A 91 23.76 10.72 15.30
CA ALA A 91 22.62 11.36 14.63
C ALA A 91 22.00 10.50 13.52
N TRP A 92 22.82 9.85 12.70
CA TRP A 92 22.35 8.93 11.66
C TRP A 92 21.79 7.63 12.20
N THR A 93 22.30 7.15 13.33
CA THR A 93 21.81 5.92 13.96
C THR A 93 20.43 6.15 14.58
N THR A 94 20.26 7.25 15.31
CA THR A 94 18.95 7.69 15.81
C THR A 94 17.95 7.86 14.68
N TYR A 95 18.31 8.57 13.61
CA TYR A 95 17.44 8.72 12.43
C TYR A 95 16.98 7.39 11.85
N ARG A 96 17.89 6.42 11.67
CA ARG A 96 17.56 5.10 11.10
C ARG A 96 16.60 4.34 11.99
N THR A 97 16.83 4.35 13.30
CA THR A 97 15.96 3.69 14.29
C THR A 97 14.57 4.31 14.29
N ASP A 98 14.48 5.63 14.38
CA ASP A 98 13.19 6.33 14.48
C ASP A 98 12.40 6.22 13.17
N ALA A 99 13.07 6.35 12.02
CA ALA A 99 12.42 6.19 10.72
C ALA A 99 11.88 4.76 10.54
N LYS A 100 12.65 3.73 10.93
CA LYS A 100 12.18 2.34 10.90
C LYS A 100 10.95 2.15 11.77
N SER A 101 10.94 2.75 12.97
CA SER A 101 9.79 2.72 13.87
C SER A 101 8.56 3.36 13.22
N ALA A 102 8.69 4.57 12.67
CA ALA A 102 7.59 5.26 11.99
C ALA A 102 7.01 4.45 10.81
N HIS A 103 7.86 3.81 10.00
CA HIS A 103 7.41 2.91 8.94
C HIS A 103 6.69 1.68 9.48
N SER A 104 7.20 1.07 10.55
CA SER A 104 6.55 -0.08 11.18
C SER A 104 5.17 0.29 11.71
N THR A 105 5.02 1.46 12.34
CA THR A 105 3.73 1.95 12.83
C THR A 105 2.76 2.15 11.68
N MET A 106 3.17 2.83 10.60
CA MET A 106 2.34 3.04 9.42
C MET A 106 1.85 1.73 8.80
N LYS A 107 2.75 0.75 8.69
CA LYS A 107 2.43 -0.60 8.22
C LYS A 107 1.39 -1.27 9.11
N SER A 108 1.63 -1.34 10.41
CA SER A 108 0.68 -1.94 11.36
C SER A 108 -0.69 -1.24 11.35
N SER A 109 -0.72 0.09 11.24
CA SER A 109 -1.97 0.86 11.13
C SER A 109 -2.76 0.52 9.87
N ARG A 110 -2.09 0.37 8.72
CA ARG A 110 -2.73 -0.06 7.47
C ARG A 110 -3.31 -1.47 7.59
N GLN A 111 -2.53 -2.41 8.13
CA GLN A 111 -2.97 -3.78 8.34
C GLN A 111 -4.19 -3.85 9.27
N SER A 112 -4.19 -3.05 10.34
CA SER A 112 -5.33 -2.93 11.24
C SER A 112 -6.57 -2.40 10.51
N ALA A 113 -6.44 -1.31 9.75
CA ALA A 113 -7.56 -0.73 8.98
C ALA A 113 -8.19 -1.74 8.01
N TRP A 114 -7.36 -2.54 7.32
CA TRP A 114 -7.84 -3.60 6.43
C TRP A 114 -8.47 -4.77 7.18
N SER A 115 -7.90 -5.18 8.31
CA SER A 115 -8.49 -6.22 9.17
C SER A 115 -9.87 -5.80 9.68
N THR A 116 -10.02 -4.56 10.14
CA THR A 116 -11.32 -4.01 10.55
C THR A 116 -12.29 -3.97 9.38
N PHE A 117 -11.85 -3.50 8.21
CA PHE A 117 -12.69 -3.49 7.01
C PHE A 117 -13.19 -4.88 6.63
N LYS A 118 -12.33 -5.91 6.74
CA LYS A 118 -12.72 -7.29 6.45
C LYS A 118 -13.83 -7.77 7.39
N THR A 119 -13.72 -7.48 8.68
CA THR A 119 -14.75 -7.77 9.68
C THR A 119 -16.04 -7.01 9.39
N ASP A 120 -15.96 -5.70 9.14
CA ASP A 120 -17.12 -4.85 8.85
C ASP A 120 -17.83 -5.33 7.58
N ARG A 121 -17.09 -5.67 6.52
CA ARG A 121 -17.64 -6.22 5.26
C ARG A 121 -18.45 -7.49 5.50
N ILE A 122 -17.91 -8.43 6.28
CA ILE A 122 -18.61 -9.68 6.60
C ILE A 122 -19.89 -9.37 7.38
N SER A 123 -19.85 -8.43 8.32
CA SER A 123 -21.02 -8.00 9.07
C SER A 123 -22.10 -7.34 8.20
N CYS A 124 -21.72 -6.70 7.09
CA CYS A 124 -22.64 -6.13 6.11
C CYS A 124 -23.31 -7.18 5.20
N GLY A 125 -22.87 -8.45 5.24
CA GLY A 125 -23.40 -9.51 4.37
C GLY A 125 -22.84 -9.50 2.94
N ALA A 126 -21.78 -8.73 2.68
CA ALA A 126 -21.17 -8.69 1.35
C ALA A 126 -20.35 -9.99 1.08
N PRO A 127 -20.56 -10.66 -0.08
CA PRO A 127 -19.92 -11.93 -0.37
C PRO A 127 -18.40 -11.80 -0.56
N ILE A 128 -17.67 -12.87 -0.24
CA ILE A 128 -16.19 -12.93 -0.30
C ILE A 128 -15.67 -12.98 -1.76
N THR A 129 -16.55 -13.08 -2.75
CA THR A 129 -16.19 -13.30 -4.16
C THR A 129 -15.49 -12.13 -4.86
N ASP A 130 -15.56 -10.91 -4.33
CA ASP A 130 -14.85 -9.75 -4.91
C ASP A 130 -13.37 -9.66 -4.46
N THR A 131 -12.88 -10.64 -3.69
CA THR A 131 -11.77 -10.41 -2.75
C THR A 131 -10.47 -11.15 -3.00
N THR A 132 -10.35 -12.06 -3.96
CA THR A 132 -9.07 -12.77 -4.13
C THR A 132 -7.91 -11.84 -4.49
N ALA A 133 -8.17 -10.72 -5.17
CA ALA A 133 -7.18 -9.68 -5.44
C ALA A 133 -6.99 -8.70 -4.25
N MET A 134 -8.08 -8.29 -3.59
CA MET A 134 -8.04 -7.26 -2.54
C MET A 134 -7.52 -7.78 -1.18
N ASP A 135 -7.73 -9.06 -0.86
CA ASP A 135 -7.19 -9.67 0.37
C ASP A 135 -5.65 -9.81 0.31
N VAL A 136 -5.08 -9.94 -0.90
CA VAL A 136 -3.62 -9.96 -1.11
C VAL A 136 -3.02 -8.55 -0.95
N VAL A 137 -3.74 -7.50 -1.35
CA VAL A 137 -3.29 -6.11 -1.16
C VAL A 137 -3.23 -5.76 0.34
N GLY A 138 -4.23 -6.15 1.14
CA GLY A 138 -4.22 -5.86 2.58
C GLY A 138 -3.12 -6.60 3.38
N THR A 139 -2.64 -7.74 2.88
CA THR A 139 -1.60 -8.57 3.54
C THR A 139 -0.18 -8.23 3.11
N THR A 140 -0.01 -7.53 1.99
CA THR A 140 1.29 -7.09 1.46
C THR A 140 1.66 -5.65 1.86
N LEU A 141 0.70 -4.87 2.38
CA LEU A 141 0.90 -3.53 2.94
C LEU A 141 1.46 -3.56 4.37
#